data_AF-A0A6M0CGR9-F1
#
_entry.id   AF-A0A6M0CGR9-F1
#
_cell.length_a   1.000
_cell.length_b   1.000
_cell.length_c   1.000
_cell.angle_alpha   90.00
_cell.angle_beta   90.00
_cell.angle_gamma   90.00
#
_symmetry.space_group_name_H-M   'P 1'
#
loop_
_entity.id
_entity.type
_entity.pdbx_description
1 polymer ?
#
loop_
_entity_poly.entity_id
_entity_poly.type
_entity_poly.pdbx_seq_one_letter_code
_entity_poly.pdbx_strand_id
1 'polypeptide(L)'
;MKNYLVLLFGLLILCSCNDNDTLLNEELPQTWQLVRMTGSIANSETTGSDMAWQETIVFKINRKFVKTRVRDGATTSASGTFTPADPESGNIVVLTYNESNTLRASCSGDLTEHLGATEDGTTLYGTWNACDGPGLEYKRIN
;
A
#
# COMPACT_ATOMS: atom_id res chain seq x y z
N MET A 1 -66.64 -19.98 -5.16
CA MET A 1 -66.21 -18.82 -5.95
C MET A 1 -64.90 -18.31 -5.36
N LYS A 2 -63.80 -18.34 -6.14
CA LYS A 2 -62.69 -17.36 -6.20
C LYS A 2 -61.92 -17.07 -4.88
N ASN A 3 -60.60 -17.08 -4.76
CA ASN A 3 -59.43 -17.40 -5.58
C ASN A 3 -58.26 -17.50 -4.58
N TYR A 4 -57.26 -18.31 -4.93
CA TYR A 4 -55.92 -18.37 -4.36
C TYR A 4 -55.30 -16.99 -4.08
N LEU A 5 -54.56 -16.86 -2.97
CA LEU A 5 -53.18 -16.37 -3.06
C LEU A 5 -52.37 -16.84 -1.84
N VAL A 6 -51.55 -17.85 -2.10
CA VAL A 6 -50.40 -18.26 -1.30
C VAL A 6 -49.48 -17.04 -1.16
N LEU A 7 -49.26 -16.56 0.07
CA LEU A 7 -48.21 -15.55 0.33
C LEU A 7 -46.88 -16.30 0.49
N LEU A 8 -46.29 -16.66 -0.65
CA LEU A 8 -44.93 -17.16 -0.79
C LEU A 8 -44.00 -15.95 -0.97
N PHE A 9 -42.77 -16.07 -0.44
CA PHE A 9 -41.58 -15.25 -0.74
C PHE A 9 -41.59 -13.80 -0.19
N GLY A 10 -40.51 -13.25 0.33
CA GLY A 10 -39.11 -13.65 0.21
C GLY A 10 -38.36 -13.41 1.51
N LEU A 11 -37.52 -14.39 1.84
CA LEU A 11 -36.35 -14.22 2.68
C LEU A 11 -35.54 -13.07 2.08
N LEU A 12 -35.60 -11.89 2.70
CA LEU A 12 -34.71 -10.78 2.41
C LEU A 12 -33.32 -11.20 2.88
N ILE A 13 -32.60 -11.90 1.99
CA ILE A 13 -31.16 -12.03 2.10
C ILE A 13 -30.63 -10.62 1.86
N LEU A 14 -30.43 -9.89 2.95
CA LEU A 14 -29.63 -8.68 2.96
C LEU A 14 -28.19 -9.14 2.68
N CYS A 15 -27.88 -9.32 1.40
CA CYS A 15 -26.52 -9.37 0.92
C CYS A 15 -25.98 -7.95 1.11
N SER A 16 -25.50 -7.65 2.32
CA SER A 16 -24.68 -6.47 2.57
C SER A 16 -23.34 -6.75 1.90
N CYS A 17 -23.24 -6.51 0.59
CA CYS A 17 -21.95 -6.13 0.02
C CYS A 17 -21.64 -4.79 0.66
N ASN A 18 -20.82 -4.83 1.71
CA ASN A 18 -20.14 -3.63 2.14
C ASN A 18 -19.06 -3.41 1.08
N ASP A 19 -19.41 -2.62 0.06
CA ASP A 19 -18.44 -2.10 -0.88
C ASP A 19 -17.59 -1.10 -0.10
N ASN A 20 -16.68 -1.62 0.72
CA ASN A 20 -15.64 -0.82 1.33
C ASN A 20 -14.67 -0.50 0.20
N ASP A 21 -14.95 0.62 -0.47
CA ASP A 21 -14.11 1.28 -1.46
C ASP A 21 -12.74 1.55 -0.84
N THR A 22 -11.92 0.52 -0.90
CA THR A 22 -10.56 0.50 -0.39
C THR A 22 -9.71 0.98 -1.54
N LEU A 23 -9.00 2.09 -1.35
CA LEU A 23 -8.29 2.86 -2.39
C LEU A 23 -7.30 2.01 -3.23
N LEU A 24 -6.99 0.78 -2.80
CA LEU A 24 -6.06 -0.14 -3.45
C LEU A 24 -6.65 -1.50 -3.85
N ASN A 25 -7.97 -1.73 -3.74
CA ASN A 25 -8.56 -3.03 -4.04
C ASN A 25 -8.96 -3.25 -5.50
N GLU A 26 -9.38 -2.19 -6.20
CA GLU A 26 -10.11 -2.40 -7.46
C GLU A 26 -9.21 -2.64 -8.68
N GLU A 27 -7.91 -2.37 -8.58
CA GLU A 27 -7.02 -2.37 -9.76
C GLU A 27 -5.70 -3.13 -9.57
N LEU A 28 -5.70 -4.23 -8.80
CA LEU A 28 -4.54 -5.12 -8.73
C LEU A 28 -4.37 -5.92 -10.04
N PRO A 29 -3.12 -6.19 -10.48
CA PRO A 29 -1.85 -5.84 -9.86
C PRO A 29 -1.46 -4.37 -10.08
N GLN A 30 -0.66 -3.83 -9.17
CA GLN A 30 -0.16 -2.45 -9.24
C GLN A 30 1.34 -2.40 -9.02
N THR A 31 2.00 -1.47 -9.72
CA THR A 31 3.42 -1.17 -9.54
C THR A 31 3.58 0.27 -9.08
N TRP A 32 4.41 0.48 -8.07
CA TRP A 32 4.65 1.76 -7.44
C TRP A 32 6.14 2.05 -7.46
N GLN A 33 6.53 3.18 -8.03
CA GLN A 33 7.93 3.59 -8.15
C GLN A 33 8.23 4.71 -7.15
N LEU A 34 9.35 4.61 -6.44
CA LEU A 34 9.89 5.71 -5.64
C LEU A 34 10.26 6.86 -6.58
N VAL A 35 9.64 8.02 -6.38
CA VAL A 35 9.87 9.20 -7.21
C VAL A 35 10.61 10.31 -6.48
N ARG A 36 10.58 10.29 -5.14
CA ARG A 36 11.13 11.36 -4.31
C ARG A 36 11.60 10.83 -2.95
N MET A 37 12.75 11.31 -2.51
CA MET A 37 13.27 11.09 -1.16
C MET A 37 13.53 12.43 -0.46
N THR A 38 13.15 12.52 0.82
CA THR A 38 13.44 13.69 1.66
C THR A 38 14.26 13.32 2.89
N GLY A 39 15.12 14.24 3.34
CA GLY A 39 15.90 14.10 4.56
C GLY A 39 15.34 14.90 5.73
N SER A 40 16.04 14.84 6.87
CA SER A 40 15.68 15.57 8.11
C SER A 40 16.10 17.05 8.11
N ILE A 41 16.90 17.49 7.12
CA ILE A 41 17.33 18.89 6.97
C ILE A 41 16.36 19.61 6.04
N ALA A 42 16.04 20.86 6.36
CA ALA A 42 15.22 21.71 5.49
C ALA A 42 15.77 21.76 4.05
N ASN A 43 14.88 21.61 3.07
CA ASN A 43 15.21 21.56 1.64
C ASN A 43 16.11 20.39 1.22
N SER A 44 16.18 19.32 2.02
CA SER A 44 16.81 18.05 1.63
C SER A 44 15.80 17.20 0.86
N GLU A 45 15.82 17.34 -0.47
CA GLU A 45 14.99 16.58 -1.39
C GLU A 45 15.83 16.09 -2.56
N THR A 46 15.59 14.85 -2.99
CA THR A 46 16.21 14.26 -4.18
C THR A 46 15.16 13.54 -5.02
N THR A 47 15.35 13.54 -6.34
CA THR A 47 14.45 12.89 -7.30
C THR A 47 15.28 12.22 -8.40
N GLY A 48 14.69 11.30 -9.15
CA GLY A 48 15.36 10.64 -10.28
C GLY A 48 16.73 10.06 -9.90
N SER A 49 17.75 10.30 -10.72
CA SER A 49 19.12 9.80 -10.51
C SER A 49 19.83 10.40 -9.30
N ASP A 50 19.33 11.48 -8.73
CA ASP A 50 19.95 12.13 -7.56
C ASP A 50 19.57 11.41 -6.24
N MET A 51 18.58 10.51 -6.29
CA MET A 51 18.21 9.68 -5.14
C MET A 51 19.29 8.63 -4.86
N ALA A 52 19.57 8.40 -3.57
CA ALA A 52 20.59 7.45 -3.11
C ALA A 52 20.29 5.99 -3.49
N TRP A 53 19.04 5.67 -3.84
CA TRP A 53 18.62 4.39 -4.41
C TRP A 53 17.33 4.58 -5.20
N GLN A 54 17.05 3.63 -6.09
CA GLN A 54 15.73 3.49 -6.71
C GLN A 54 14.98 2.36 -6.01
N GLU A 55 13.65 2.48 -5.94
CA GLU A 55 12.82 1.47 -5.30
C GLU A 55 11.48 1.27 -6.02
N THR A 56 10.97 0.04 -5.98
CA THR A 56 9.69 -0.33 -6.54
C THR A 56 8.94 -1.25 -5.59
N ILE A 57 7.63 -1.07 -5.49
CA ILE A 57 6.72 -1.95 -4.77
C ILE A 57 5.70 -2.50 -5.78
N VAL A 58 5.57 -3.82 -5.84
CA VAL A 58 4.59 -4.50 -6.70
C VAL A 58 3.54 -5.16 -5.82
N PHE A 59 2.30 -4.67 -5.86
CA PHE A 59 1.15 -5.30 -5.22
C PHE A 59 0.48 -6.30 -6.17
N LYS A 60 0.32 -7.53 -5.69
CA LYS A 60 -0.23 -8.64 -6.47
C LYS A 60 -1.68 -8.92 -6.08
N ILE A 61 -2.43 -9.50 -7.02
CA ILE A 61 -3.84 -9.90 -6.85
C ILE A 61 -4.07 -10.76 -5.58
N ASN A 62 -3.10 -11.62 -5.24
CA ASN A 62 -3.19 -12.51 -4.08
C ASN A 62 -2.76 -11.87 -2.74
N ARG A 63 -2.86 -10.53 -2.62
CA ARG A 63 -2.45 -9.77 -1.42
C ARG A 63 -0.99 -9.91 -1.04
N LYS A 64 -0.13 -10.31 -1.97
CA LYS A 64 1.32 -10.33 -1.77
C LYS A 64 1.94 -9.06 -2.32
N PHE A 65 3.08 -8.67 -1.76
CA PHE A 65 3.91 -7.62 -2.34
C PHE A 65 5.34 -8.11 -2.58
N VAL A 66 6.02 -7.43 -3.50
CA VAL A 66 7.48 -7.49 -3.65
C VAL A 66 7.99 -6.06 -3.64
N LYS A 67 8.94 -5.78 -2.75
CA LYS A 67 9.67 -4.51 -2.69
C LYS A 67 11.09 -4.76 -3.17
N THR A 68 11.55 -3.98 -4.14
CA THR A 68 12.86 -4.12 -4.76
C THR A 68 13.59 -2.79 -4.71
N ARG A 69 14.84 -2.81 -4.24
CA ARG A 69 15.72 -1.64 -4.19
C ARG A 69 16.94 -1.87 -5.06
N VAL A 70 17.32 -0.85 -5.82
CA VAL A 70 18.58 -0.80 -6.57
C VAL A 70 19.44 0.31 -5.98
N ARG A 71 20.62 -0.06 -5.46
CA ARG A 71 21.60 0.87 -4.88
C ARG A 71 23.00 0.48 -5.34
N ASP A 72 23.74 1.42 -5.91
CA ASP A 72 25.11 1.21 -6.40
C ASP A 72 25.24 -0.01 -7.35
N GLY A 73 24.22 -0.26 -8.17
CA GLY A 73 24.14 -1.41 -9.07
C GLY A 73 23.74 -2.74 -8.41
N ALA A 74 23.69 -2.81 -7.08
CA ALA A 74 23.20 -3.97 -6.35
C ALA A 74 21.67 -3.96 -6.24
N THR A 75 21.03 -5.10 -6.53
CA THR A 75 19.59 -5.28 -6.38
C THR A 75 19.29 -6.11 -5.15
N THR A 76 18.44 -5.61 -4.27
CA THR A 76 17.90 -6.36 -3.13
C THR A 76 16.38 -6.40 -3.21
N SER A 77 15.77 -7.50 -2.76
CA SER A 77 14.32 -7.65 -2.78
C SER A 77 13.83 -8.28 -1.48
N ALA A 78 12.64 -7.88 -1.07
CA ALA A 78 11.93 -8.45 0.07
C ALA A 78 10.44 -8.62 -0.30
N SER A 79 9.77 -9.55 0.37
CA SER A 79 8.37 -9.87 0.06
C SER A 79 7.57 -10.22 1.29
N GLY A 80 6.25 -10.20 1.12
CA GLY A 80 5.31 -10.47 2.19
C GLY A 80 3.87 -10.32 1.73
N THR A 81 2.99 -9.99 2.67
CA THR A 81 1.59 -9.66 2.41
C THR A 81 1.33 -8.18 2.65
N PHE A 82 0.25 -7.65 2.08
CA PHE A 82 -0.17 -6.29 2.35
C PHE A 82 -1.64 -6.20 2.70
N THR A 83 -1.95 -5.26 3.60
CA THR A 83 -3.31 -4.78 3.85
C THR A 83 -3.51 -3.49 3.06
N PRO A 84 -4.49 -3.42 2.15
CA PRO A 84 -4.80 -2.21 1.37
C PRO A 84 -5.25 -1.06 2.27
N ALA A 85 -5.10 0.18 1.77
CA ALA A 85 -5.57 1.37 2.47
C ALA A 85 -7.10 1.39 2.58
N ASP A 86 -7.57 1.71 3.78
CA ASP A 86 -8.99 1.89 4.12
C ASP A 86 -9.17 3.29 4.74
N PRO A 87 -10.06 4.14 4.19
CA PRO A 87 -10.37 5.46 4.75
C PRO A 87 -10.79 5.44 6.21
N GLU A 88 -11.51 4.41 6.66
CA GLU A 88 -11.92 4.27 8.07
C GLU A 88 -10.73 4.02 9.00
N SER A 89 -9.65 3.46 8.45
CA SER A 89 -8.38 3.19 9.17
C SER A 89 -7.31 4.27 8.97
N GLY A 90 -7.65 5.39 8.31
CA GLY A 90 -6.73 6.50 8.08
C GLY A 90 -5.90 6.40 6.79
N ASN A 91 -6.37 5.67 5.77
CA ASN A 91 -5.70 5.52 4.47
C ASN A 91 -4.26 4.98 4.58
N ILE A 92 -4.04 3.98 5.43
CA ILE A 92 -2.72 3.36 5.63
C ILE A 92 -2.66 2.00 4.94
N VAL A 93 -1.66 1.81 4.08
CA VAL A 93 -1.23 0.50 3.59
C VAL A 93 -0.26 -0.09 4.60
N VAL A 94 -0.47 -1.35 4.97
CA VAL A 94 0.45 -2.08 5.87
C VAL A 94 1.14 -3.17 5.08
N LEU A 95 2.46 -3.12 4.99
CA LEU A 95 3.29 -4.19 4.44
C LEU A 95 3.78 -5.08 5.58
N THR A 96 3.46 -6.36 5.54
CA THR A 96 3.94 -7.36 6.50
C THR A 96 4.95 -8.26 5.83
N TYR A 97 6.22 -8.11 6.18
CA TYR A 97 7.34 -8.86 5.61
C TYR A 97 7.38 -10.30 6.14
N ASN A 98 7.84 -11.24 5.31
CA ASN A 98 8.01 -12.64 5.72
C ASN A 98 9.16 -12.81 6.75
N GLU A 99 10.16 -11.94 6.68
CA GLU A 99 11.36 -12.01 7.51
C GLU A 99 11.99 -10.62 7.69
N SER A 100 12.89 -10.51 8.68
CA SER A 100 13.67 -9.29 8.92
C SER A 100 14.55 -9.00 7.70
N ASN A 101 14.59 -7.73 7.27
CA ASN A 101 15.33 -7.30 6.10
C ASN A 101 15.66 -5.80 6.17
N THR A 102 16.60 -5.36 5.34
CA THR A 102 17.09 -3.97 5.32
C THR A 102 16.28 -3.02 4.43
N LEU A 103 15.28 -3.53 3.69
CA LEU A 103 14.41 -2.71 2.83
C LEU A 103 13.21 -2.14 3.58
N ARG A 104 12.91 -2.69 4.76
CA ARG A 104 11.84 -2.22 5.63
C ARG A 104 12.16 -0.80 6.10
N ALA A 105 11.39 0.16 5.62
CA ALA A 105 11.46 1.57 6.02
C ALA A 105 10.52 1.80 7.21
N SER A 106 10.90 1.27 8.37
CA SER A 106 10.13 1.40 9.61
C SER A 106 11.06 1.49 10.81
N CYS A 107 10.62 2.24 11.82
CA CYS A 107 11.23 2.25 13.16
C CYS A 107 10.58 1.24 14.12
N SER A 108 9.55 0.51 13.70
CA SER A 108 8.96 -0.57 14.49
C SER A 108 9.91 -1.79 14.57
N GLY A 109 9.89 -2.46 15.71
CA GLY A 109 10.64 -3.70 15.93
C GLY A 109 10.01 -4.93 15.28
N ASP A 110 8.75 -4.84 14.86
CA ASP A 110 8.02 -5.91 14.19
C ASP A 110 8.37 -6.01 12.69
N LEU A 111 7.71 -6.91 11.96
CA LEU A 111 7.92 -7.11 10.52
C LEU A 111 7.03 -6.21 9.66
N THR A 112 6.58 -5.05 10.17
CA THR A 112 5.64 -4.19 9.44
C THR A 112 6.27 -2.88 8.95
N GLU A 113 5.77 -2.40 7.81
CA GLU A 113 6.02 -1.06 7.29
C GLU A 113 4.68 -0.41 6.96
N HIS A 114 4.51 0.84 7.37
CA HIS A 114 3.29 1.60 7.14
C HIS A 114 3.54 2.63 6.05
N LEU A 115 2.65 2.67 5.06
CA LEU A 115 2.65 3.68 4.00
C LEU A 115 1.32 4.41 4.05
N GLY A 116 1.34 5.74 4.16
CA GLY A 116 0.13 6.52 3.95
C GLY A 116 -0.21 6.59 2.47
N ALA A 117 -1.50 6.61 2.15
CA ALA A 117 -2.04 6.80 0.81
C ALA A 117 -2.76 8.14 0.73
N THR A 118 -2.60 8.86 -0.38
CA THR A 118 -3.43 10.02 -0.68
C THR A 118 -4.86 9.60 -0.98
N GLU A 119 -5.83 10.48 -0.72
CA GLU A 119 -7.26 10.19 -0.92
C GLU A 119 -7.60 9.81 -2.38
N ASP A 120 -6.83 10.31 -3.34
CA ASP A 120 -6.98 9.98 -4.77
C ASP A 120 -6.36 8.62 -5.15
N GLY A 121 -5.70 7.93 -4.22
CA GLY A 121 -5.04 6.64 -4.45
C GLY A 121 -3.88 6.70 -5.44
N THR A 122 -3.32 7.87 -5.73
CA THR A 122 -2.23 8.02 -6.73
C THR A 122 -0.83 8.04 -6.11
N THR A 123 -0.74 8.26 -4.80
CA THR A 123 0.52 8.47 -4.09
C THR A 123 0.57 7.63 -2.82
N LEU A 124 1.73 7.02 -2.58
CA LEU A 124 2.07 6.43 -1.29
C LEU A 124 3.23 7.19 -0.67
N TYR A 125 3.23 7.37 0.64
CA TYR A 125 4.34 7.97 1.36
C TYR A 125 4.72 7.12 2.58
N GLY A 126 6.02 6.88 2.76
CA GLY A 126 6.54 6.16 3.91
C GLY A 126 6.43 6.98 5.20
N THR A 127 6.13 6.30 6.31
CA THR A 127 6.01 6.94 7.63
C THR A 127 7.32 6.92 8.44
N TRP A 128 8.40 6.37 7.88
CA TRP A 128 9.69 6.25 8.56
C TRP A 128 10.29 7.59 8.98
N ASN A 129 9.96 8.66 8.27
CA ASN A 129 10.36 10.03 8.59
C ASN A 129 9.83 10.54 9.94
N ALA A 130 8.78 9.93 10.49
CA ALA A 130 8.32 10.22 11.86
C ALA A 130 9.34 9.77 12.93
N CYS A 131 10.32 8.95 12.56
CA CYS A 131 11.39 8.43 13.40
C CYS A 131 12.77 8.75 12.83
N ASP A 132 12.94 9.96 12.26
CA ASP A 132 14.19 10.45 11.65
C ASP A 132 14.73 9.63 10.46
N GLY A 133 13.91 8.72 9.90
CA GLY A 133 14.20 8.08 8.61
C GLY A 133 14.01 9.04 7.43
N PRO A 134 14.50 8.68 6.23
CA PRO A 134 14.15 9.42 5.02
C PRO A 134 12.65 9.36 4.75
N GLY A 135 12.07 10.47 4.28
CA GLY A 135 10.75 10.45 3.66
C GLY A 135 10.85 9.79 2.29
N LEU A 136 9.90 8.91 1.96
CA LEU A 136 9.86 8.16 0.71
C LEU A 136 8.50 8.38 0.07
N GLU A 137 8.45 8.88 -1.16
CA GLU A 137 7.20 9.03 -1.91
C GLU A 137 7.21 8.16 -3.16
N TYR A 138 6.12 7.42 -3.34
CA TYR A 138 5.92 6.53 -4.47
C TYR A 138 4.72 6.98 -5.29
N LYS A 139 4.84 6.84 -6.61
CA LYS A 139 3.74 7.03 -7.55
C LYS A 139 3.45 5.73 -8.27
N ARG A 140 2.17 5.50 -8.54
CA ARG A 140 1.76 4.36 -9.36
C ARG A 140 2.28 4.53 -10.78
N ILE A 141 2.85 3.47 -11.32
CA ILE A 141 3.28 3.36 -12.72
C ILE A 141 2.46 2.26 -13.40
N ASN A 142 1.98 2.54 -14.61
CA ASN A 142 1.10 1.67 -15.40
C ASN A 142 1.72 0.30 -15.69
#